data_AF-A0A9E6AFL6-F1
#
_entry.id   AF-A0A9E6AFL6-F1
#
_cell.length_a   1.000
_cell.length_b   1.000
_cell.length_c   1.000
_cell.angle_alpha   90.00
_cell.angle_beta   90.00
_cell.angle_gamma   90.00
#
_symmetry.space_group_name_H-M   'P 1'
#
loop_
_entity.id
_entity.type
_entity.pdbx_description
1 polymer ?
#
loop_
_entity_poly.entity_id
_entity_poly.type
_entity_poly.pdbx_seq_one_letter_code
_entity_poly.pdbx_strand_id
1 'polypeptide(L)' 'EEIAETLAKLRKERQLTLVLVEQRRDFIASLAGRVLVMQKGEIDKEVSPTELLDMEEIH' A
#
# COMPACT_ATOMS: atom_id res chain seq x y z
N GLU A 1 -12.63 4.49 -4.36
CA GLU A 1 -11.75 5.67 -4.51
C GLU A 1 -11.93 6.69 -3.37
N GLU A 2 -13.15 7.01 -2.94
CA GLU A 2 -13.41 8.04 -1.90
C GLU A 2 -12.66 7.86 -0.57
N ILE A 3 -12.56 6.62 -0.07
CA ILE A 3 -11.83 6.33 1.18
C ILE A 3 -10.33 6.61 1.02
N ALA A 4 -9.73 6.25 -0.12
CA ALA A 4 -8.31 6.50 -0.36
C ALA A 4 -8.01 8.00 -0.38
N GLU A 5 -8.83 8.78 -1.06
CA GLU A 5 -8.69 10.23 -1.08
C GLU A 5 -8.81 10.85 0.32
N THR A 6 -9.76 10.36 1.12
CA THR A 6 -9.95 10.83 2.50
C THR A 6 -8.74 10.51 3.37
N LEU A 7 -8.21 9.28 3.29
CA LEU A 7 -7.01 8.87 4.03
C LEU A 7 -5.77 9.65 3.59
N ALA A 8 -5.60 9.89 2.28
CA ALA A 8 -4.51 10.70 1.76
C ALA A 8 -4.56 12.15 2.27
N LYS A 9 -5.76 12.77 2.27
CA LYS A 9 -5.97 14.11 2.84
C LYS A 9 -5.62 14.14 4.33
N LEU A 10 -6.15 13.21 5.12
CA LEU A 10 -5.87 13.14 6.56
C LEU A 10 -4.37 12.95 6.86
N ARG A 11 -3.70 12.05 6.12
CA ARG A 11 -2.25 11.84 6.25
C ARG A 11 -1.48 13.14 6.04
N LYS A 12 -1.82 13.89 4.99
CA LYS A 12 -1.16 15.16 4.64
C LYS A 12 -1.44 16.26 5.65
N GLU A 13 -2.70 16.45 6.04
CA GLU A 13 -3.14 17.53 6.93
C GLU A 13 -2.64 17.35 8.36
N ARG A 14 -2.54 16.09 8.82
CA ARG A 14 -2.25 15.77 10.23
C ARG A 14 -0.90 15.09 10.45
N GLN A 15 -0.08 14.95 9.40
CA GLN A 15 1.24 14.32 9.44
C GLN A 15 1.21 12.91 10.07
N LEU A 16 0.16 12.13 9.74
CA LEU A 16 -0.02 10.81 10.31
C LEU A 16 0.91 9.78 9.66
N THR A 17 1.43 8.87 10.48
CA THR A 17 1.97 7.61 9.98
C THR A 17 0.82 6.63 9.78
N LEU A 18 0.67 6.09 8.57
CA LEU A 18 -0.38 5.14 8.22
C LEU A 18 0.25 3.78 7.92
N VAL A 19 -0.21 2.74 8.62
CA VAL A 19 0.06 1.35 8.29
C VAL A 19 -1.24 0.75 7.75
N LEU A 20 -1.19 0.22 6.54
CA LEU A 20 -2.33 -0.35 5.83
C LEU A 20 -2.04 -1.82 5.51
N VAL A 21 -3.03 -2.67 5.64
CA VAL A 21 -3.00 -4.07 5.19
C VAL A 21 -4.16 -4.26 4.24
N GLU A 22 -3.86 -4.67 2.99
CA GLU A 22 -4.88 -4.89 1.98
C GLU A 22 -4.39 -5.86 0.87
N GLN A 23 -5.31 -6.44 0.09
CA GLN A 23 -5.01 -7.26 -1.10
C GLN A 23 -5.13 -6.50 -2.43
N ARG A 24 -5.99 -5.47 -2.49
CA ARG A 24 -6.19 -4.63 -3.68
C ARG A 24 -5.00 -3.72 -3.98
N ARG A 25 -4.24 -4.06 -5.04
CA ARG A 25 -2.98 -3.37 -5.40
C ARG A 25 -3.18 -1.92 -5.81
N ASP A 26 -4.24 -1.62 -6.55
CA ASP A 26 -4.66 -0.26 -6.93
C ASP A 26 -4.83 0.63 -5.70
N PHE A 27 -5.48 0.10 -4.66
CA PHE A 27 -5.74 0.84 -3.42
C PHE A 27 -4.44 1.08 -2.64
N ILE A 28 -3.59 0.05 -2.50
CA ILE A 28 -2.29 0.18 -1.83
C ILE A 28 -1.43 1.22 -2.56
N ALA A 29 -1.33 1.11 -3.89
CA ALA A 29 -0.50 2.00 -4.69
C ALA A 29 -0.96 3.47 -4.63
N SER A 30 -2.26 3.71 -4.43
CA SER A 30 -2.80 5.06 -4.26
C SER A 30 -2.44 5.75 -2.94
N LEU A 31 -2.02 5.00 -1.91
CA LEU A 31 -1.82 5.51 -0.55
C LEU A 31 -0.40 5.32 -0.02
N ALA A 32 0.24 4.22 -0.39
CA ALA A 32 1.50 3.77 0.18
C ALA A 32 2.70 4.49 -0.46
N GLY A 33 3.71 4.79 0.36
CA GLY A 33 5.04 5.22 -0.15
C GLY A 33 6.00 4.04 -0.34
N ARG A 34 5.75 2.94 0.37
CA ARG A 34 6.48 1.67 0.33
C ARG A 34 5.52 0.54 0.67
N VAL A 35 5.78 -0.65 0.17
CA VAL A 35 4.92 -1.81 0.37
C VAL A 35 5.76 -2.98 0.84
N LEU A 36 5.35 -3.61 1.93
CA LEU A 36 5.96 -4.84 2.42
C LEU A 36 5.07 -6.01 2.00
N VAL A 37 5.62 -6.94 1.22
CA VAL A 37 4.92 -8.17 0.82
C VAL A 37 5.10 -9.21 1.91
N MET A 38 3.99 -9.75 2.41
CA MET A 38 3.99 -10.81 3.41
C MET A 38 3.53 -12.13 2.79
N GLN A 39 4.29 -13.20 3.02
CA GLN A 39 3.94 -14.55 2.62
C GLN A 39 4.24 -15.52 3.76
N LYS A 40 3.31 -16.44 4.03
CA LYS A 40 3.46 -17.50 5.06
C LYS A 40 3.86 -16.96 6.46
N GLY A 41 3.42 -15.75 6.80
CA GLY A 41 3.70 -15.11 8.09
C GLY A 41 5.03 -14.35 8.16
N GLU A 42 5.78 -14.28 7.06
CA GLU A 42 7.06 -13.57 6.99
C GLU A 42 7.01 -12.43 5.97
N ILE A 43 7.79 -11.37 6.21
CA ILE A 43 7.99 -10.28 5.24
C ILE A 43 9.00 -10.78 4.21
N ASP A 44 8.53 -11.03 3.00
CA ASP A 44 9.33 -11.54 1.89
C ASP A 44 10.22 -10.44 1.30
N LYS A 45 9.63 -9.27 1.01
CA LYS A 45 10.32 -8.15 0.34
C LYS A 45 9.63 -6.80 0.53
N GLU A 46 10.40 -5.74 0.32
CA GLU A 46 9.91 -4.37 0.15
C GLU A 46 9.88 -4.03 -1.35
N VAL A 47 8.77 -3.46 -1.81
CA VAL A 47 8.58 -2.98 -3.18
C VAL A 47 8.00 -1.57 -3.18
N SER A 48 8.26 -0.82 -4.25
CA SER A 48 7.60 0.44 -4.52
C SER A 48 6.14 0.22 -4.97
N PRO A 49 5.27 1.23 -4.85
CA PRO A 49 3.92 1.19 -5.40
C PRO A 49 3.87 0.86 -6.90
N THR A 50 4.83 1.35 -7.68
CA THR A 50 4.90 1.09 -9.13
C THR A 50 5.24 -0.37 -9.40
N GLU A 51 6.28 -0.90 -8.73
CA GLU A 51 6.63 -2.32 -8.84
C GLU A 51 5.46 -3.22 -8.42
N LEU A 52 4.70 -2.87 -7.38
CA LEU A 52 3.53 -3.62 -6.95
C LEU A 52 2.47 -3.75 -8.07
N LEU A 53 2.24 -2.69 -8.85
CA LEU A 53 1.28 -2.69 -9.94
C LEU A 53 1.76 -3.53 -11.14
N ASP A 54 3.07 -3.60 -11.34
CA ASP A 54 3.70 -4.35 -12.43
C ASP A 54 3.86 -5.85 -12.13
N MET A 55 3.69 -6.26 -10.87
CA MET A 55 3.75 -7.68 -10.48
C MET A 55 2.56 -8.45 -11.09
N GLU A 56 2.85 -9.49 -11.88
CA GLU A 56 1.90 -10.57 -12.16
C GLU A 56 1.51 -11.26 -10.83
N GLU A 57 0.30 -11.83 -10.75
CA GLU A 57 -0.35 -12.13 -9.48
C GLU A 57 0.57 -12.77 -8.42
N ILE A 58 0.63 -12.13 -7.24
CA ILE A 58 1.31 -12.68 -6.06
C ILE A 58 0.46 -13.87 -5.59
N HIS A 59 0.74 -15.07 -6.10
CA HIS A 59 0.18 -16.33 -5.63
C HIS A 59 0.88 -16.81 -4.36
#